data_AF-A0AAN9G409-F1
#
_entry.id   AF-A0AAN9G409-F1
#
_cell.length_a   1.000
_cell.length_b   1.000
_cell.length_c   1.000
_cell.angle_alpha   90.00
_cell.angle_beta   90.00
_cell.angle_gamma   90.00
#
_symmetry.space_group_name_H-M   'P 1'
#
loop_
_entity.id
_entity.type
_entity.pdbx_description
1 polymer ?
#
loop_
_entity_poly.entity_id
_entity_poly.type
_entity_poly.pdbx_seq_one_letter_code
_entity_poly.pdbx_strand_id
1 'polypeptide(L)' 'MTTEHLLQACPLHDGLRSQIWAEATTVQGKLYGSLDDLQRTATFAKRTGVSI' A
#
# COMPACT_ATOMS: atom_id res chain seq x y z
N MET A 1 -2.44 8.31 12.82
CA MET A 1 -2.07 7.31 11.79
C MET A 1 -1.93 8.05 10.47
N THR A 2 -0.79 7.95 9.78
CA THR A 2 -0.57 8.61 8.48
C THR A 2 -0.67 7.60 7.34
N THR A 3 -0.95 8.09 6.13
CA THR A 3 -0.92 7.26 4.91
C THR A 3 0.41 6.55 4.73
N GLU A 4 1.52 7.24 5.05
CA GLU A 4 2.85 6.67 4.95
C GLU A 4 3.06 5.50 5.92
N HIS A 5 2.63 5.68 7.18
CA HIS A 5 2.67 4.60 8.17
C HIS A 5 1.82 3.41 7.71
N LEU A 6 0.60 3.66 7.27
CA LEU A 6 -0.32 2.62 6.77
C LEU A 6 0.29 1.82 5.61
N LEU A 7 0.91 2.52 4.65
CA LEU A 7 1.45 1.90 3.43
C LEU A 7 2.85 1.28 3.60
N GLN A 8 3.60 1.62 4.64
CA GLN A 8 4.98 1.12 4.81
C GLN A 8 5.29 0.40 6.11
N ALA A 9 4.77 0.89 7.23
CA ALA A 9 5.27 0.51 8.56
C ALA A 9 4.19 -0.10 9.46
N CYS A 10 2.92 -0.09 9.04
CA CYS A 10 1.81 -0.55 9.86
C CYS A 10 1.85 -2.08 10.02
N PRO A 11 2.12 -2.60 11.24
CA PRO A 11 2.26 -4.04 11.46
C PRO A 11 0.96 -4.80 11.21
N LEU A 12 -0.19 -4.12 11.39
CA LEU A 12 -1.52 -4.68 11.24
C LEU A 12 -1.79 -5.19 9.82
N HIS A 13 -1.18 -4.56 8.80
CA HIS A 13 -1.42 -4.89 7.39
C HIS A 13 -0.20 -5.51 6.71
N ASP A 14 0.79 -5.95 7.46
CA ASP A 14 2.05 -6.45 6.91
C ASP A 14 1.85 -7.62 5.95
N GLY A 15 1.07 -8.63 6.36
CA GLY A 15 0.75 -9.78 5.52
C GLY A 15 -0.01 -9.40 4.24
N LEU A 16 -0.93 -8.44 4.32
CA LEU A 16 -1.66 -7.95 3.16
C LEU A 16 -0.75 -7.17 2.20
N ARG A 17 0.17 -6.39 2.76
CA ARG A 17 1.14 -5.60 2.02
C ARG A 17 2.10 -6.50 1.24
N SER A 18 2.59 -7.58 1.84
CA SER A 18 3.42 -8.58 1.16
C SER A 18 2.69 -9.36 0.06
N GLN A 19 1.35 -9.50 0.15
CA GLN A 19 0.55 -10.10 -0.93
C GLN A 19 0.38 -9.16 -2.12
N ILE A 20 0.25 -7.85 -1.88
CA ILE A 20 -0.02 -6.85 -2.92
C ILE A 20 1.27 -6.33 -3.56
N TRP A 21 2.30 -6.13 -2.75
CA TRP A 21 3.65 -5.75 -3.17
C TRP A 21 4.60 -6.89 -2.82
N ALA A 22 4.70 -7.87 -3.72
CA ALA A 22 5.65 -8.98 -3.58
C ALA A 22 7.10 -8.49 -3.55
N GLU A 23 7.41 -7.44 -4.33
CA GLU A 23 8.69 -6.76 -4.34
C GLU A 23 8.66 -5.50 -3.46
N ALA A 24 9.80 -5.20 -2.84
CA ALA A 24 9.95 -4.02 -2.00
C ALA A 24 9.65 -2.74 -2.81
N THR A 25 8.50 -2.13 -2.53
CA THR A 25 8.04 -0.92 -3.22
C THR A 25 8.11 0.27 -2.28
N THR A 26 8.72 1.38 -2.70
CA THR A 26 8.83 2.62 -1.91
C THR A 26 7.46 3.29 -1.73
N VAL A 27 7.30 4.12 -0.71
CA VAL A 27 6.00 4.80 -0.47
C VAL A 27 5.66 5.77 -1.60
N GLN A 28 6.69 6.39 -2.18
CA GLN A 28 6.54 7.26 -3.33
C GLN A 28 6.02 6.49 -4.55
N GLY A 29 6.48 5.25 -4.77
CA GLY A 29 5.92 4.39 -5.81
C GLY A 29 4.45 4.03 -5.54
N LYS A 30 4.11 3.71 -4.29
CA LYS A 30 2.72 3.40 -3.91
C LYS A 30 1.77 4.58 -4.14
N LEU A 31 2.23 5.81 -3.91
CA LEU A 31 1.39 7.01 -3.99
C LEU A 31 1.41 7.69 -5.36
N TYR A 32 2.53 7.62 -6.07
CA TYR A 32 2.80 8.43 -7.27
C TYR A 32 3.54 7.64 -8.36
N GLY A 33 3.59 6.31 -8.25
CA GLY A 33 4.25 5.44 -9.22
C GLY A 33 3.45 5.27 -10.51
N SER A 34 3.67 4.13 -11.16
CA SER A 34 2.96 3.77 -12.39
C SER A 34 1.47 3.51 -12.12
N LEU A 35 0.66 3.42 -13.18
CA LEU A 35 -0.74 3.03 -13.05
C LEU A 35 -0.90 1.69 -12.32
N ASP A 36 0.01 0.75 -12.54
CA ASP A 36 0.02 -0.55 -11.86
C ASP A 36 0.28 -0.39 -10.35
N ASP A 37 1.23 0.47 -9.97
CA ASP A 37 1.47 0.80 -8.56
C ASP A 37 0.23 1.43 -7.90
N LEU A 38 -0.44 2.35 -8.59
CA LEU A 38 -1.65 3.00 -8.10
C LEU A 38 -2.82 2.02 -7.99
N GLN A 39 -2.95 1.07 -8.92
CA GLN A 39 -3.95 0.00 -8.85
C GLN A 39 -3.71 -0.94 -7.66
N ARG A 40 -2.45 -1.26 -7.35
CA ARG A 40 -2.08 -2.01 -6.15
C ARG A 40 -2.45 -1.24 -4.88
N THR A 41 -2.16 0.06 -4.81
CA THR A 41 -2.54 0.92 -3.68
C THR A 41 -4.05 1.00 -3.51
N ALA A 42 -4.82 1.18 -4.58
CA ALA A 42 -6.28 1.17 -4.53
C ALA A 42 -6.83 -0.19 -4.07
N THR A 43 -6.22 -1.30 -4.50
CA THR A 43 -6.58 -2.65 -4.05
C THR A 43 -6.32 -2.82 -2.56
N PHE A 44 -5.17 -2.32 -2.08
CA PHE A 44 -4.83 -2.33 -0.67
C PHE A 44 -5.84 -1.53 0.15
N ALA A 45 -6.15 -0.30 -0.25
CA ALA A 45 -7.14 0.58 0.37
C ALA A 45 -8.51 -0.12 0.50
N LYS A 46 -8.97 -0.75 -0.60
CA LYS A 46 -10.24 -1.50 -0.62
C LYS A 46 -10.24 -2.70 0.33
N ARG A 47 -9.15 -3.46 0.42
CA ARG A 47 -9.05 -4.64 1.29
C ARG A 47 -8.89 -4.29 2.77
N THR A 48 -8.32 -3.13 3.06
CA THR A 48 -8.12 -2.62 4.44
C THR A 48 -9.29 -1.76 4.93
N GLY A 49 -10.17 -1.31 4.03
CA GLY A 49 -11.31 -0.45 4.38
C GLY A 49 -10.93 1.00 4.67
N VAL A 50 -9.69 1.39 4.36
CA VAL A 50 -9.19 2.76 4.54
C VAL A 50 -9.28 3.51 3.22
N SER A 51 -9.66 4.79 3.31
CA SER A 51 -9.62 5.73 2.18
C SER A 51 -8.26 6.42 2.18
N ILE A 52 -7.62 6.42 1.02
CA ILE A 52 -6.26 6.94 0.81
C ILE A 52 -6.32 8.03 -0.25
#